data_AF-V5GKC9-F1
#
_entry.id   AF-V5GKC9-F1
#
_cell.length_a   1.000
_cell.length_b   1.000
_cell.length_c   1.000
_cell.angle_alpha   90.00
_cell.angle_beta   90.00
_cell.angle_gamma   90.00
#
_symmetry.space_group_name_H-M   'P 1'
#
loop_
_entity.id
_entity.type
_entity.pdbx_description
1 polymer ?
#
loop_
_entity_poly.entity_id
_entity_poly.type
_entity_poly.pdbx_seq_one_letter_code
_entity_poly.pdbx_strand_id
1 'polypeptide(L)'
;MSVTEKVVYKESEEHPGKTVALRSAWIDSQVRGFSRAICAFGYERFKKNCTKMAGGFNHVLSNLYPHHNILHTTQTTITAAAKLKDAAKNASELAKSRAVPIYASLHPNQS
;
A
#
# COMPACT_ATOMS: atom_id res chain seq x y z
N MET A 1 -14.27 -9.65 -23.86
CA MET A 1 -14.31 -9.09 -22.49
C MET A 1 -14.31 -7.60 -22.62
N SER A 2 -15.33 -6.93 -22.11
CA SER A 2 -15.40 -5.47 -22.05
C SER A 2 -15.15 -5.01 -20.62
N VAL A 3 -14.53 -3.84 -20.51
CA VAL A 3 -14.32 -3.14 -19.24
C VAL A 3 -14.72 -1.70 -19.48
N THR A 4 -15.81 -1.29 -18.86
CA THR A 4 -16.23 0.12 -18.83
C THR A 4 -15.82 0.69 -17.48
N GLU A 5 -15.11 1.81 -17.47
CA GLU A 5 -14.63 2.47 -16.26
C GLU A 5 -15.21 3.87 -16.14
N LYS A 6 -15.53 4.26 -14.90
CA LYS A 6 -15.84 5.64 -14.52
C LYS A 6 -14.99 6.05 -13.33
N VAL A 7 -14.43 7.25 -13.42
CA VAL A 7 -13.68 7.88 -12.33
C VAL A 7 -14.30 9.22 -12.00
N VAL A 8 -14.53 9.46 -10.71
CA VAL A 8 -15.00 10.74 -10.20
C VAL A 8 -13.93 11.29 -9.27
N TYR A 9 -13.43 12.48 -9.58
CA TYR A 9 -12.47 13.20 -8.77
C TYR A 9 -13.23 14.23 -7.93
N LYS A 10 -13.06 14.19 -6.62
CA LYS A 10 -13.64 15.16 -5.68
C LYS A 10 -12.61 15.61 -4.66
N GLU A 11 -12.81 16.76 -4.04
CA GLU A 11 -12.01 17.14 -2.88
C GLU A 11 -12.25 16.15 -1.72
N SER A 12 -11.21 15.89 -0.92
CA SER A 12 -11.30 15.05 0.25
C SER A 12 -11.89 15.84 1.41
N GLU A 13 -13.05 15.39 1.89
CA GLU A 13 -13.70 15.92 3.09
C GLU A 13 -12.86 15.66 4.35
N GLU A 14 -12.10 14.57 4.38
CA GLU A 14 -11.23 14.18 5.50
C GLU A 14 -9.87 14.89 5.46
N HIS A 15 -9.38 15.21 4.26
CA HIS A 15 -8.05 15.78 4.05
C HIS A 15 -8.13 17.00 3.12
N PRO A 16 -8.44 18.20 3.65
CA PRO A 16 -8.54 19.43 2.87
C PRO A 16 -7.31 19.64 1.98
N GLY A 17 -7.52 20.08 0.73
CA GLY A 17 -6.46 20.24 -0.27
C GLY A 17 -5.99 18.94 -0.93
N LYS A 18 -6.55 17.77 -0.58
CA LYS A 18 -6.35 16.52 -1.33
C LYS A 18 -7.53 16.19 -2.23
N THR A 19 -7.27 15.43 -3.29
CA THR A 19 -8.31 14.91 -4.19
C THR A 19 -8.51 13.42 -3.96
N VAL A 20 -9.77 12.99 -3.81
CA VAL A 20 -10.18 11.58 -3.81
C VAL A 20 -10.63 11.20 -5.22
N ALA A 21 -10.07 10.11 -5.74
CA ALA A 21 -10.51 9.50 -6.99
C ALA A 21 -11.35 8.26 -6.70
N LEU A 22 -12.68 8.38 -6.81
CA LEU A 22 -13.60 7.25 -6.72
C LEU A 22 -13.69 6.56 -8.08
N ARG A 23 -13.47 5.24 -8.09
CA ARG A 23 -13.37 4.45 -9.31
C ARG A 23 -14.36 3.30 -9.30
N SER A 24 -15.08 3.15 -10.41
CA SER A 24 -16.03 2.06 -10.63
C SER A 24 -15.76 1.43 -11.98
N ALA A 25 -15.91 0.11 -12.07
CA ALA A 25 -15.77 -0.61 -13.33
C ALA A 25 -16.85 -1.69 -13.48
N TRP A 26 -17.29 -1.88 -14.71
CA TRP A 26 -18.21 -2.93 -15.13
C TRP A 26 -17.46 -3.86 -16.08
N ILE A 27 -17.40 -5.14 -15.74
CA ILE A 27 -16.62 -6.15 -16.47
C ILE A 27 -17.55 -7.27 -16.91
N ASP A 28 -17.71 -7.41 -18.23
CA ASP A 28 -18.62 -8.36 -18.84
C ASP A 28 -17.96 -9.16 -19.97
N SER A 29 -18.57 -10.29 -20.29
CA SER A 29 -18.10 -11.19 -21.34
C SER A 29 -19.27 -11.88 -22.01
N GLN A 30 -19.33 -11.75 -23.33
CA GLN A 30 -20.34 -12.39 -24.18
C GLN A 30 -20.01 -13.85 -24.52
N VAL A 31 -18.83 -14.35 -24.10
CA VAL A 31 -18.39 -15.73 -24.38
C VAL A 31 -19.14 -16.70 -23.48
N ARG A 32 -20.09 -17.43 -24.07
CA ARG A 32 -20.85 -18.48 -23.37
C ARG A 32 -19.93 -19.61 -22.90
N GLY A 33 -20.20 -20.19 -21.74
CA GLY A 33 -19.39 -21.25 -21.13
C GLY A 33 -18.12 -20.77 -20.42
N PHE A 34 -17.59 -19.59 -20.74
CA PHE A 34 -16.37 -19.03 -20.13
C PHE A 34 -16.54 -17.63 -19.55
N SER A 35 -17.75 -17.05 -19.57
CA SER A 35 -18.01 -15.67 -19.16
C SER A 35 -17.45 -15.36 -17.77
N ARG A 36 -17.71 -16.23 -16.80
CA ARG A 36 -17.25 -16.07 -15.40
C ARG A 36 -15.72 -16.06 -15.28
N ALA A 37 -15.03 -16.99 -15.94
CA ALA A 37 -13.57 -17.08 -15.90
C ALA A 37 -12.93 -15.84 -16.56
N ILE A 38 -13.48 -15.41 -17.69
CA ILE A 38 -13.02 -14.22 -18.41
C ILE A 38 -13.25 -12.95 -17.57
N CYS A 39 -14.41 -12.79 -16.94
CA CYS A 39 -14.68 -11.65 -16.05
C CYS A 39 -13.75 -11.65 -14.82
N ALA A 40 -13.48 -12.81 -14.22
CA ALA A 40 -12.54 -12.92 -13.11
C ALA A 40 -11.11 -12.53 -13.51
N PHE A 41 -10.66 -12.98 -14.69
CA PHE A 41 -9.39 -12.53 -15.27
C PHE A 41 -9.38 -11.02 -15.50
N GLY A 42 -10.48 -10.47 -16.05
CA GLY A 42 -10.65 -9.03 -16.25
C GLY A 42 -10.56 -8.24 -14.96
N TYR A 43 -11.17 -8.73 -13.89
CA TYR A 43 -11.13 -8.11 -12.57
C TYR A 43 -9.70 -8.06 -12.01
N GLU A 44 -8.96 -9.15 -12.06
CA GLU A 44 -7.57 -9.15 -11.59
C GLU A 44 -6.66 -8.25 -12.45
N ARG A 45 -6.91 -8.21 -13.75
CA ARG A 45 -6.22 -7.28 -14.65
C ARG A 45 -6.56 -5.82 -14.31
N PHE A 46 -7.82 -5.51 -14.06
CA PHE A 46 -8.28 -4.18 -13.70
C PHE A 46 -7.62 -3.67 -12.41
N LYS A 47 -7.57 -4.50 -11.36
CA LYS A 47 -6.87 -4.17 -10.11
C LYS A 47 -5.40 -3.79 -10.33
N LYS A 48 -4.66 -4.59 -11.11
CA LYS A 48 -3.25 -4.30 -11.44
C LYS A 48 -3.11 -2.99 -12.21
N ASN A 49 -4.04 -2.71 -13.12
CA ASN A 49 -4.05 -1.46 -13.88
C ASN A 49 -4.33 -0.24 -12.99
N CYS A 50 -5.20 -0.34 -11.99
CA CYS A 50 -5.46 0.74 -11.03
C CYS A 50 -4.17 1.21 -10.34
N THR A 51 -3.33 0.27 -9.87
CA THR A 51 -2.05 0.62 -9.23
C THR A 51 -1.12 1.33 -10.20
N LYS A 52 -0.98 0.81 -11.43
CA LYS A 52 -0.12 1.42 -12.46
C LYS A 52 -0.60 2.82 -12.84
N MET A 53 -1.90 2.99 -13.01
CA MET A 53 -2.48 4.28 -13.37
C MET A 53 -2.32 5.29 -12.23
N ALA A 54 -2.52 4.91 -10.97
CA ALA A 54 -2.26 5.82 -9.84
C ALA A 54 -0.79 6.25 -9.79
N GLY A 55 0.14 5.31 -9.98
CA GLY A 55 1.58 5.60 -10.04
C GLY A 55 1.94 6.52 -11.20
N GLY A 56 1.44 6.24 -12.42
CA GLY A 56 1.69 7.07 -13.60
C GLY A 56 1.10 8.47 -13.47
N PHE A 57 -0.11 8.59 -12.92
CA PHE A 57 -0.74 9.87 -12.66
C PHE A 57 0.08 10.71 -11.67
N ASN A 58 0.52 10.11 -10.57
CA ASN A 58 1.38 10.79 -9.59
C ASN A 58 2.73 11.20 -10.18
N HIS A 59 3.32 10.36 -11.05
CA HIS A 59 4.56 10.69 -11.75
C HIS A 59 4.41 11.92 -12.66
N VAL A 60 3.31 12.00 -13.41
CA VAL A 60 3.04 13.16 -14.26
C VAL A 60 2.82 14.41 -13.39
N LEU A 61 2.03 14.30 -12.31
CA LEU A 61 1.80 15.42 -11.39
C LEU A 61 3.10 15.92 -10.74
N SER A 62 4.01 15.02 -10.35
CA SER A 62 5.29 15.44 -9.76
C SER A 62 6.16 16.22 -10.74
N ASN A 63 6.09 15.89 -12.03
CA ASN A 63 6.84 16.59 -13.07
C ASN A 63 6.19 17.92 -13.45
N LEU A 64 4.86 18.01 -13.43
CA LEU A 64 4.12 19.24 -13.72
C LEU A 64 4.23 20.26 -12.57
N TYR A 65 4.31 19.79 -11.32
CA TYR A 65 4.30 20.65 -10.13
C TYR A 65 5.49 20.33 -9.18
N PRO A 66 6.74 20.55 -9.62
CA PRO A 66 7.93 20.14 -8.87
C PRO A 66 8.06 20.85 -7.51
N HIS A 67 7.66 22.13 -7.42
CA HIS A 67 7.76 22.90 -6.17
C HIS A 67 6.72 22.51 -5.11
N HIS A 68 5.60 21.91 -5.50
CA HIS A 68 4.56 21.48 -4.56
C HIS A 68 4.94 20.19 -3.82
N ASN A 69 5.82 19.36 -4.40
CA ASN A 69 6.25 18.09 -3.80
C ASN A 69 7.31 18.24 -2.70
N ILE A 70 8.06 19.34 -2.68
CA ILE A 70 9.14 19.56 -1.70
C ILE A 70 8.60 19.61 -0.27
N LEU A 71 7.36 20.09 -0.07
CA LEU A 71 6.70 20.16 1.23
C LEU A 71 6.09 18.83 1.68
N HIS A 72 5.73 17.93 0.76
CA HIS A 72 5.07 16.65 1.08
C HIS A 72 6.04 15.47 1.27
N THR A 73 7.18 15.44 0.56
CA THR A 73 8.19 14.37 0.67
C THR A 73 8.83 14.28 2.05
N THR A 74 8.95 15.39 2.78
CA THR A 74 9.54 15.41 4.11
C THR A 74 8.68 14.64 5.12
N GLN A 75 7.35 14.72 5.08
CA GLN A 75 6.50 14.00 6.03
C GLN A 75 6.50 12.48 5.81
N THR A 76 6.42 12.01 4.57
CA THR A 76 6.28 10.56 4.27
C THR A 76 7.59 9.79 4.49
N THR A 77 8.73 10.39 4.19
CA THR A 77 10.05 9.80 4.46
C THR A 77 10.34 9.75 5.96
N ILE A 78 9.98 10.79 6.71
CA ILE A 78 10.11 10.82 8.18
C ILE A 78 9.23 9.77 8.85
N THR A 79 7.98 9.57 8.40
CA THR A 79 7.10 8.53 8.99
C THR A 79 7.55 7.12 8.64
N ALA A 80 8.02 6.87 7.41
CA ALA A 80 8.56 5.57 7.03
C ALA A 80 9.84 5.23 7.81
N ALA A 81 10.76 6.19 7.95
CA ALA A 81 11.97 6.04 8.75
C ALA A 81 11.68 5.84 10.24
N ALA A 82 10.70 6.56 10.80
CA ALA A 82 10.25 6.37 12.18
C ALA A 82 9.67 4.96 12.41
N LYS A 83 8.78 4.49 11.53
CA LYS A 83 8.20 3.14 11.62
C LYS A 83 9.24 2.02 11.49
N LEU A 84 10.23 2.20 10.60
CA LEU A 84 11.36 1.27 10.46
C LEU A 84 12.22 1.22 11.73
N LYS A 85 12.51 2.39 12.32
CA LYS A 85 13.27 2.51 13.57
C LYS A 85 12.55 1.85 14.74
N ASP A 86 11.23 2.07 14.86
CA ASP A 86 10.42 1.48 15.92
C ASP A 86 10.29 -0.04 15.77
N ALA A 87 10.12 -0.55 14.54
CA ALA A 87 10.12 -1.98 14.28
C ALA A 87 11.46 -2.63 14.63
N ALA A 88 12.59 -1.99 14.27
CA ALA A 88 13.93 -2.48 14.63
C ALA A 88 14.16 -2.49 16.15
N LYS A 89 13.70 -1.45 16.86
CA LYS A 89 13.82 -1.37 18.32
C LYS A 89 12.99 -2.45 19.02
N ASN A 90 11.75 -2.67 18.58
CA ASN A 90 10.88 -3.72 19.12
C ASN A 90 11.45 -5.12 18.88
N ALA A 91 12.03 -5.39 17.70
CA ALA A 91 12.68 -6.66 17.42
C ALA A 91 13.92 -6.90 18.31
N SER A 92 14.72 -5.86 18.57
CA SER A 92 15.87 -5.94 19.47
C SER A 92 15.48 -6.27 20.92
N GLU A 93 14.43 -5.62 21.46
CA GLU A 93 13.95 -5.90 22.82
C GLU A 93 13.33 -7.30 22.94
N LEU A 94 12.66 -7.79 21.90
CA LEU A 94 12.18 -9.18 21.85
C LEU A 94 13.32 -10.20 21.87
N ALA A 95 14.43 -9.93 21.16
CA ALA A 95 15.60 -10.79 21.16
C ALA A 95 16.28 -10.81 22.54
N LYS A 96 16.44 -9.65 23.19
CA LYS A 96 17.00 -9.57 24.55
C LYS A 96 16.14 -10.31 25.57
N SER A 97 14.82 -10.09 25.56
CA SER A 97 13.90 -10.74 26.50
C SER A 97 13.85 -12.27 26.32
N ARG A 98 14.12 -12.78 25.11
CA ARG A 98 14.25 -14.23 24.85
C ARG A 98 15.64 -14.80 25.19
N ALA A 99 16.69 -13.98 25.22
CA ALA A 99 18.04 -14.43 25.58
C ALA A 99 18.22 -14.60 27.10
N VAL A 100 17.54 -13.78 27.91
CA VAL A 100 17.57 -13.87 29.40
C VAL A 100 17.13 -15.26 29.94
N PRO A 101 16.01 -15.87 29.49
CA PRO A 101 15.60 -17.20 29.97
C PRO A 101 16.51 -18.35 29.49
N ILE A 102 17.29 -18.16 28.42
CA ILE A 102 18.27 -19.16 27.95
C ILE A 102 19.52 -19.17 28.85
N TYR A 103 19.92 -18.00 29.37
CA TYR A 103 21.06 -17.92 30.31
C TYR A 103 20.70 -18.46 31.70
N ALA A 104 19.48 -18.19 32.19
CA ALA A 104 19.03 -18.66 33.52
C ALA A 104 18.85 -20.18 33.62
N SER A 105 18.68 -20.89 32.49
CA SER A 105 18.55 -22.35 32.44
C SER A 105 19.90 -23.09 32.41
N LEU A 106 21.02 -22.37 32.41
CA LEU A 106 22.38 -22.95 32.42
C LEU A 106 23.04 -22.99 33.80
N HIS A 107 22.35 -22.63 34.89
CA HIS A 107 22.88 -22.86 36.24
C HIS A 107 22.84 -24.36 36.56
N PRO A 108 24.00 -25.04 36.77
CA PRO A 108 24.01 -26.40 37.27
C PRO A 108 23.54 -26.37 38.72
N ASN A 109 22.60 -27.27 39.07
CA ASN A 109 22.31 -27.65 40.44
C ASN A 109 23.62 -27.83 41.22
N GLN A 110 23.90 -26.98 42.20
CA GLN A 110 24.92 -27.28 43.20
C GLN A 110 24.33 -28.32 44.16
N SER A 111 25.07 -29.41 44.34
CA SER A 111 24.78 -30.53 45.26
C SER A 111 24.70 -30.09 46.72
#